data_AF-A0A2V7Y6D1-F1
#
_entry.id   AF-A0A2V7Y6D1-F1
#
_cell.length_a   1.000
_cell.length_b   1.000
_cell.length_c   1.000
_cell.angle_alpha   90.00
_cell.angle_beta   90.00
_cell.angle_gamma   90.00
#
_symmetry.space_group_name_H-M   'P 1'
#
loop_
_entity.id
_entity.type
_entity.pdbx_description
1 polymer ?
#
loop_
_entity_poly.entity_id
_entity_poly.type
_entity_poly.pdbx_seq_one_letter_code
_entity_poly.pdbx_strand_id
1 'polypeptide(L)'
;MAAIHSEPGPIPFTGGFVGYFGYDLIRMVERLPNRPADPFDLPVALLARVDTLMVFDHAYQRVLAIANEIEGEVGVGEAEKDLARLSRLLTEEAGGGAVAMPGQPPGPAATDLPSLDSPGYRRAVLKAKEHIAAGDIFQVVLARRWRVPRRIEPLALYRAVRMVNPSPYMVLLESPDVALVGASPEMLVRKQGRHIETRPIAGTRPRGMDADGDKRLAEDLLADPKERAEHVMLVDLGRNDLGRVAVPGSVRVPTFMEIEHYSHVMHMVSSVEGELATGKDALDALLACFPAGTVSGAPKIRAMEIIDDLEPEARGPYAGAVGYLSFSGDLDTCIAIRTLVVRDGDALLVRALPAGPACHRGTRSCFEPNPARLELGWLAEVLASRQGADPETSYTARLLARGVERVAQKVGEEGVETAIAAVVSAGAAARGPGEGDGKRKALIGEASDLIYHLLVLLQATGVDPAEIKDELIRRHGFASTEHS
;
A
#
# COMPACT_ATOMS: atom_id res chain seq x y z
N MET A 1 3.99 -33.68 45.96
CA MET A 1 3.31 -33.79 44.65
C MET A 1 2.57 -32.48 44.44
N ALA A 2 3.16 -31.59 43.65
CA ALA A 2 2.58 -30.28 43.36
C ALA A 2 1.33 -30.48 42.51
N ALA A 3 0.20 -29.97 42.99
CA ALA A 3 -1.04 -29.90 42.25
C ALA A 3 -0.83 -28.99 41.03
N ILE A 4 -1.04 -29.53 39.84
CA ILE A 4 -1.09 -28.76 38.59
C ILE A 4 -2.44 -28.06 38.58
N HIS A 5 -2.43 -26.76 38.87
CA HIS A 5 -3.58 -25.88 38.63
C HIS A 5 -3.61 -25.52 37.14
N SER A 6 -4.73 -25.81 36.48
CA SER A 6 -5.01 -25.57 35.06
C SER A 6 -5.26 -24.10 34.77
N GLU A 7 -4.74 -23.56 33.66
CA GLU A 7 -5.55 -22.90 32.61
C GLU A 7 -4.80 -22.99 31.26
N PRO A 8 -5.36 -23.60 30.20
CA PRO A 8 -4.89 -23.32 28.85
C PRO A 8 -5.13 -21.84 28.56
N GLY A 9 -4.13 -21.09 28.07
CA GLY A 9 -4.39 -19.74 27.55
C GLY A 9 -5.58 -19.78 26.58
N PRO A 10 -6.44 -18.75 26.53
CA PRO A 10 -7.71 -18.83 25.81
C PRO A 10 -7.44 -19.02 24.32
N ILE A 11 -7.90 -20.15 23.79
CA ILE A 11 -7.95 -20.40 22.34
C ILE A 11 -8.89 -19.33 21.77
N PRO A 12 -8.42 -18.40 20.92
CA PRO A 12 -9.24 -17.24 20.53
C PRO A 12 -10.49 -17.63 19.73
N PHE A 13 -10.44 -18.77 19.02
CA PHE A 13 -11.53 -19.29 18.22
C PHE A 13 -11.73 -20.78 18.45
N THR A 14 -12.88 -21.14 19.02
CA THR A 14 -13.27 -22.54 19.30
C THR A 14 -14.43 -23.03 18.43
N GLY A 15 -14.87 -22.22 17.47
CA GLY A 15 -16.03 -22.48 16.63
C GLY A 15 -16.82 -21.20 16.36
N GLY A 16 -17.54 -21.17 15.25
CA GLY A 16 -18.29 -20.00 14.79
C GLY A 16 -18.41 -19.95 13.28
N PHE A 17 -18.34 -18.75 12.72
CA PHE A 17 -18.39 -18.48 11.30
C PHE A 17 -17.04 -17.97 10.81
N VAL A 18 -16.53 -18.54 9.74
CA VAL A 18 -15.25 -18.14 9.12
C VAL A 18 -15.49 -17.79 7.67
N GLY A 19 -14.97 -16.67 7.21
CA GLY A 19 -15.09 -16.31 5.79
C GLY A 19 -14.75 -14.86 5.50
N TYR A 20 -15.39 -14.29 4.49
CA TYR A 20 -15.14 -12.92 4.04
C TYR A 20 -16.38 -12.05 3.99
N PHE A 21 -16.13 -10.75 4.10
CA PHE A 21 -17.06 -9.66 3.94
C PHE A 21 -16.54 -8.78 2.80
N GLY A 22 -17.22 -8.78 1.65
CA GLY A 22 -16.85 -8.00 0.47
C GLY A 22 -17.01 -6.50 0.70
N TYR A 23 -16.26 -5.70 -0.04
CA TYR A 23 -16.24 -4.24 0.08
C TYR A 23 -17.63 -3.60 -0.01
N ASP A 24 -18.49 -4.13 -0.88
CA ASP A 24 -19.85 -3.63 -1.06
C ASP A 24 -20.78 -3.89 0.14
N LEU A 25 -20.34 -4.64 1.17
CA LEU A 25 -21.11 -4.82 2.42
C LEU A 25 -21.42 -3.48 3.08
N ILE A 26 -20.54 -2.49 2.91
CA ILE A 26 -20.73 -1.14 3.45
C ILE A 26 -22.06 -0.51 3.00
N ARG A 27 -22.57 -0.90 1.82
CA ARG A 27 -23.84 -0.39 1.27
C ARG A 27 -25.07 -0.83 2.08
N MET A 28 -24.91 -1.76 3.02
CA MET A 28 -25.96 -2.11 3.98
C MET A 28 -26.18 -1.04 5.05
N VAL A 29 -25.15 -0.23 5.34
CA VAL A 29 -25.18 0.76 6.42
C VAL A 29 -24.91 2.19 5.94
N GLU A 30 -24.32 2.36 4.76
CA GLU A 30 -24.06 3.67 4.13
C GLU A 30 -24.72 3.79 2.76
N ARG A 31 -25.11 5.01 2.38
CA ARG A 31 -25.76 5.28 1.08
C ARG A 31 -24.73 5.54 0.00
N LEU A 32 -24.49 4.55 -0.87
CA LEU A 32 -23.65 4.66 -2.06
C LEU A 32 -24.44 4.16 -3.29
N PRO A 33 -25.12 5.05 -4.05
CA PRO A 33 -26.08 4.65 -5.08
C PRO A 33 -25.44 4.19 -6.40
N ASN A 34 -24.20 4.57 -6.67
CA ASN A 34 -23.55 4.41 -7.98
C ASN A 34 -22.63 3.19 -8.02
N ARG A 35 -23.10 2.02 -7.55
CA ARG A 35 -22.28 0.81 -7.54
C ARG A 35 -21.79 0.47 -8.96
N PRO A 36 -20.48 0.33 -9.21
CA PRO A 36 -19.96 -0.14 -10.49
C PRO A 36 -20.42 -1.57 -10.80
N ALA A 37 -20.30 -1.99 -12.05
CA ALA A 37 -20.67 -3.35 -12.43
C ALA A 37 -19.82 -4.39 -11.68
N ASP A 38 -20.43 -5.45 -11.18
CA ASP A 38 -19.73 -6.58 -10.58
C ASP A 38 -19.41 -7.61 -11.68
N PRO A 39 -18.14 -7.74 -12.12
CA PRO A 39 -17.80 -8.64 -13.22
C PRO A 39 -17.85 -10.12 -12.82
N PHE A 40 -17.98 -10.44 -11.53
CA PHE A 40 -17.89 -11.82 -11.03
C PHE A 40 -19.15 -12.31 -10.34
N ASP A 41 -20.07 -11.40 -9.97
CA ASP A 41 -21.29 -11.75 -9.24
C ASP A 41 -20.98 -12.57 -7.98
N LEU A 42 -19.95 -12.14 -7.24
CA LEU A 42 -19.55 -12.80 -6.01
C LEU A 42 -20.49 -12.40 -4.87
N PRO A 43 -20.77 -13.31 -3.92
CA PRO A 43 -21.52 -12.95 -2.72
C PRO A 43 -20.87 -11.77 -1.99
N VAL A 44 -21.70 -10.82 -1.53
CA VAL A 44 -21.22 -9.69 -0.73
C VAL A 44 -20.63 -10.13 0.61
N ALA A 45 -21.01 -11.31 1.10
CA ALA A 45 -20.37 -12.02 2.20
C ALA A 45 -20.51 -13.53 1.99
N LEU A 46 -19.50 -14.30 2.40
CA LEU A 46 -19.53 -15.76 2.40
C LEU A 46 -18.91 -16.24 3.70
N LEU A 47 -19.68 -16.96 4.51
CA LEU A 47 -19.29 -17.45 5.82
C LEU A 47 -19.60 -18.94 5.92
N ALA A 48 -18.57 -19.74 6.22
CA ALA A 48 -18.74 -21.14 6.57
C ALA A 48 -18.95 -21.25 8.08
N ARG A 49 -19.98 -21.98 8.50
CA ARG A 49 -20.10 -22.39 9.89
C ARG A 49 -19.08 -23.48 10.16
N VAL A 50 -18.24 -23.27 11.16
CA VAL A 50 -17.17 -24.15 11.60
C VAL A 50 -17.48 -24.56 13.03
N ASP A 51 -17.96 -25.78 13.19
CA ASP A 51 -18.25 -26.42 14.49
C ASP A 51 -17.21 -27.49 14.85
N THR A 52 -16.40 -27.91 13.88
CA THR A 52 -15.35 -28.93 14.00
C THR A 52 -14.06 -28.39 13.41
N LEU A 53 -13.00 -28.32 14.21
CA LEU A 53 -11.75 -27.64 13.84
C LEU A 53 -10.51 -28.22 14.52
N MET A 54 -9.35 -27.91 13.94
CA MET A 54 -8.04 -28.16 14.53
C MET A 54 -7.32 -26.83 14.77
N VAL A 55 -6.79 -26.66 15.98
CA VAL A 55 -6.00 -25.48 16.37
C VAL A 55 -4.56 -25.89 16.55
N PHE A 56 -3.67 -25.30 15.76
CA PHE A 56 -2.23 -25.48 15.87
C PHE A 56 -1.65 -24.39 16.75
N ASP A 57 -1.34 -24.73 18.00
CA ASP A 57 -0.73 -23.84 18.97
C ASP A 57 0.79 -24.00 18.90
N HIS A 58 1.41 -23.17 18.07
CA HIS A 58 2.85 -23.20 17.84
C HIS A 58 3.66 -22.77 19.06
N ALA A 59 3.10 -21.94 19.95
CA ALA A 59 3.81 -21.50 21.16
C ALA A 59 4.01 -22.67 22.14
N TYR A 60 2.98 -23.51 22.30
CA TYR A 60 3.02 -24.69 23.17
C TYR A 60 3.30 -26.01 22.43
N GLN A 61 3.59 -25.94 21.12
CA GLN A 61 3.86 -27.11 20.26
C GLN A 61 2.79 -28.21 20.40
N ARG A 62 1.52 -27.82 20.41
CA ARG A 62 0.38 -28.73 20.56
C ARG A 62 -0.67 -28.52 19.47
N VAL A 63 -1.42 -29.56 19.17
CA VAL A 63 -2.58 -29.51 18.28
C VAL A 63 -3.81 -29.85 19.11
N LEU A 64 -4.86 -29.03 19.01
CA LEU A 64 -6.12 -29.21 19.71
C LEU A 64 -7.18 -29.55 18.66
N ALA A 65 -7.82 -30.71 18.80
CA ALA A 65 -9.01 -31.05 18.04
C ALA A 65 -10.24 -30.62 18.85
N ILE A 66 -11.15 -29.90 18.21
CA ILE A 66 -12.36 -29.37 18.83
C ILE A 66 -13.55 -29.78 17.96
N ALA A 67 -14.60 -30.29 18.59
CA ALA A 67 -15.91 -30.51 17.99
C ALA A 67 -16.96 -29.96 18.96
N ASN A 68 -17.85 -29.11 18.47
CA ASN A 68 -18.84 -28.43 19.29
C ASN A 68 -20.18 -29.19 19.26
N GLU A 69 -20.75 -29.40 20.44
CA GLU A 69 -22.19 -29.62 20.56
C GLU A 69 -22.91 -28.30 20.27
N ILE A 70 -23.96 -28.36 19.45
CA ILE A 70 -24.78 -27.19 19.12
C ILE A 70 -26.22 -27.56 19.46
N GLU A 71 -26.78 -26.85 20.45
CA GLU A 71 -28.13 -27.10 20.94
C GLU A 71 -29.15 -27.10 19.79
N GLY A 72 -29.88 -28.20 19.65
CA GLY A 72 -30.90 -28.38 18.61
C GLY A 72 -30.38 -28.72 17.21
N GLU A 73 -29.06 -28.76 16.99
CA GLU A 73 -28.47 -29.00 15.67
C GLU A 73 -27.45 -30.15 15.66
N VAL A 74 -26.51 -30.18 16.61
CA VAL A 74 -25.44 -31.19 16.71
C VAL A 74 -25.44 -31.75 18.12
N GLY A 75 -25.82 -33.01 18.30
CA GLY A 75 -25.84 -33.65 19.62
C GLY A 75 -24.45 -34.10 20.09
N VAL A 76 -24.26 -34.27 21.41
CA VAL A 76 -22.99 -34.72 22.02
C VAL A 76 -22.40 -35.93 21.29
N GLY A 77 -23.20 -36.97 21.03
CA GLY A 77 -22.72 -38.20 20.41
C GLY A 77 -22.30 -38.05 18.94
N GLU A 78 -22.71 -36.99 18.25
CA GLU A 78 -22.22 -36.63 16.91
C GLU A 78 -20.90 -35.86 17.02
N ALA A 79 -20.83 -34.86 17.90
CA ALA A 79 -19.60 -34.13 18.19
C ALA A 79 -18.46 -35.05 18.66
N GLU A 80 -18.74 -36.06 19.50
CA GLU A 80 -17.78 -37.07 19.93
C GLU A 80 -17.24 -37.90 18.76
N LYS A 81 -18.10 -38.24 17.78
CA LYS A 81 -17.67 -38.99 16.57
C LYS A 81 -16.77 -38.13 15.69
N ASP A 82 -17.08 -36.85 15.53
CA ASP A 82 -16.24 -35.92 14.78
C ASP A 82 -14.91 -35.68 15.47
N LEU A 83 -14.90 -35.53 16.79
CA LEU A 83 -13.67 -35.43 17.58
C LEU A 83 -12.80 -36.69 17.43
N ALA A 84 -13.42 -37.88 17.48
CA ALA A 84 -12.71 -39.15 17.26
C ALA A 84 -12.18 -39.27 15.81
N ARG A 85 -12.91 -38.73 14.82
CA ARG A 85 -12.46 -38.66 13.42
C ARG A 85 -11.24 -37.73 13.27
N LEU A 86 -11.30 -36.53 13.83
CA LEU A 86 -10.15 -35.60 13.84
C LEU A 86 -8.94 -36.20 14.56
N SER A 87 -9.17 -36.84 15.71
CA SER A 87 -8.09 -37.46 16.50
C SER A 87 -7.39 -38.55 15.70
N ARG A 88 -8.15 -39.42 15.01
CA ARG A 88 -7.57 -40.44 14.12
C ARG A 88 -6.74 -39.83 12.99
N LEU A 89 -7.20 -38.75 12.35
CA LEU A 89 -6.44 -38.04 11.32
C LEU A 89 -5.08 -37.50 11.83
N LEU A 90 -4.96 -37.22 13.13
CA LEU A 90 -3.73 -36.75 13.76
C LEU A 90 -2.81 -37.88 14.23
N THR A 91 -3.38 -39.00 14.69
CA THR A 91 -2.63 -40.07 15.38
C THR A 91 -2.34 -41.28 14.53
N GLU A 92 -3.25 -41.65 13.63
CA GLU A 92 -2.94 -42.68 12.65
C GLU A 92 -1.92 -42.05 11.70
N GLU A 93 -0.78 -42.72 11.49
CA GLU A 93 0.18 -42.33 10.46
C GLU A 93 -0.60 -42.20 9.15
N ALA A 94 -1.00 -40.98 8.82
CA ALA A 94 -1.32 -40.63 7.47
C ALA A 94 0.00 -40.83 6.74
N GLY A 95 0.18 -42.04 6.18
CA GLY A 95 1.16 -42.37 5.16
C GLY A 95 0.89 -41.57 3.88
N GLY A 96 0.66 -40.27 3.99
CA GLY A 96 0.60 -39.32 2.90
C GLY A 96 2.01 -38.83 2.68
N GLY A 97 2.64 -39.28 1.59
CA GLY A 97 3.92 -38.76 1.15
C GLY A 97 3.92 -37.24 1.19
N ALA A 98 5.08 -36.65 1.53
CA ALA A 98 5.26 -35.21 1.59
C ALA A 98 4.49 -34.54 0.45
N VAL A 99 3.58 -33.61 0.78
CA VAL A 99 2.87 -32.83 -0.25
C VAL A 99 3.93 -32.09 -1.03
N ALA A 100 4.28 -32.64 -2.20
CA ALA A 100 5.38 -32.15 -3.01
C ALA A 100 5.09 -30.68 -3.30
N MET A 101 6.04 -29.81 -2.95
CA MET A 101 6.05 -28.49 -3.59
C MET A 101 6.17 -28.75 -5.09
N PRO A 102 5.44 -28.02 -5.95
CA PRO A 102 5.71 -28.09 -7.38
C PRO A 102 7.21 -27.90 -7.60
N GLY A 103 7.88 -28.93 -8.14
CA GLY A 103 9.35 -28.98 -8.22
C GLY A 103 9.95 -27.88 -9.10
N GLN A 104 9.12 -27.21 -9.88
CA GLN A 104 9.48 -26.03 -10.65
C GLN A 104 8.40 -24.95 -10.51
N PRO A 105 8.80 -23.67 -10.38
CA PRO A 105 7.86 -22.56 -10.51
C PRO A 105 7.24 -22.62 -11.91
N PRO A 106 5.92 -22.45 -12.04
CA PRO A 106 5.28 -22.46 -13.34
C PRO A 106 5.83 -21.28 -14.15
N GLY A 107 6.06 -21.49 -15.47
CA GLY A 107 6.63 -20.46 -16.35
C GLY A 107 5.81 -19.15 -16.38
N PRO A 108 6.29 -18.09 -17.05
CA PRO A 108 5.55 -16.83 -17.16
C PRO A 108 4.14 -17.06 -17.75
N ALA A 109 3.10 -16.51 -17.13
CA ALA A 109 1.76 -16.44 -17.74
C ALA A 109 1.60 -15.10 -18.44
N ALA A 110 0.91 -15.09 -19.58
CA ALA A 110 0.31 -13.86 -20.07
C ALA A 110 -0.71 -13.38 -19.03
N THR A 111 -0.65 -12.10 -18.70
CA THR A 111 -1.64 -11.44 -17.85
C THR A 111 -2.60 -10.70 -18.74
N ASP A 112 -3.90 -10.79 -18.45
CA ASP A 112 -4.90 -9.97 -19.14
C ASP A 112 -4.64 -8.49 -18.89
N LEU A 113 -5.21 -7.63 -19.73
CA LEU A 113 -5.22 -6.20 -19.47
C LEU A 113 -5.91 -5.94 -18.12
N PRO A 114 -5.36 -5.03 -17.29
CA PRO A 114 -6.00 -4.67 -16.03
C PRO A 114 -7.35 -3.99 -16.26
N SER A 115 -8.23 -4.04 -15.25
CA SER A 115 -9.55 -3.36 -15.32
C SER A 115 -9.44 -1.87 -15.65
N LEU A 116 -8.32 -1.24 -15.26
CA LEU A 116 -7.89 0.06 -15.75
C LEU A 116 -6.48 -0.02 -16.34
N ASP A 117 -6.36 0.30 -17.63
CA ASP A 117 -5.07 0.45 -18.29
C ASP A 117 -4.26 1.61 -17.70
N SER A 118 -2.97 1.67 -18.02
CA SER A 118 -2.08 2.68 -17.45
C SER A 118 -2.50 4.12 -17.76
N PRO A 119 -2.92 4.49 -19.00
CA PRO A 119 -3.49 5.81 -19.27
C PRO A 119 -4.79 6.10 -18.50
N GLY A 120 -5.72 5.16 -18.43
CA GLY A 120 -6.99 5.29 -17.71
C GLY A 120 -6.80 5.50 -16.22
N TYR A 121 -5.92 4.70 -15.62
CA TYR A 121 -5.55 4.87 -14.22
C TYR A 121 -4.92 6.25 -13.95
N ARG A 122 -4.04 6.74 -14.83
CA ARG A 122 -3.47 8.10 -14.69
C ARG A 122 -4.54 9.18 -14.77
N ARG A 123 -5.55 9.03 -15.63
CA ARG A 123 -6.69 9.96 -15.69
C ARG A 123 -7.51 9.95 -14.40
N ALA A 124 -7.80 8.75 -13.86
CA ALA A 124 -8.50 8.61 -12.58
C ALA A 124 -7.72 9.28 -11.43
N VAL A 125 -6.39 9.10 -11.37
CA VAL A 125 -5.54 9.77 -10.38
C VAL A 125 -5.55 11.30 -10.53
N LEU A 126 -5.51 11.81 -11.76
CA LEU A 126 -5.62 13.27 -11.98
C LEU A 126 -6.99 13.79 -11.52
N LYS A 127 -8.07 13.05 -11.77
CA LYS A 127 -9.41 13.40 -11.31
C LYS A 127 -9.53 13.38 -9.79
N ALA A 128 -8.98 12.38 -9.12
CA ALA A 128 -8.88 12.33 -7.67
C ALA A 128 -8.12 13.53 -7.08
N LYS A 129 -7.04 13.97 -7.75
CA LYS A 129 -6.31 15.18 -7.33
C LYS A 129 -7.14 16.46 -7.47
N GLU A 130 -8.04 16.55 -8.45
CA GLU A 130 -8.99 17.66 -8.55
C GLU A 130 -9.93 17.69 -7.34
N HIS A 131 -10.45 16.54 -6.90
CA HIS A 131 -11.28 16.45 -5.68
C HIS A 131 -10.49 16.85 -4.43
N ILE A 132 -9.23 16.45 -4.32
CA ILE A 132 -8.36 16.87 -3.21
C ILE A 132 -8.15 18.39 -3.22
N ALA A 133 -7.83 18.97 -4.38
CA ALA A 133 -7.61 20.41 -4.52
C ALA A 133 -8.89 21.24 -4.27
N ALA A 134 -10.06 20.69 -4.58
CA ALA A 134 -11.35 21.29 -4.29
C ALA A 134 -11.76 21.19 -2.81
N GLY A 135 -11.07 20.35 -2.02
CA GLY A 135 -11.38 20.12 -0.61
C GLY A 135 -12.48 19.09 -0.36
N ASP A 136 -12.87 18.29 -1.36
CA ASP A 136 -13.86 17.22 -1.21
C ASP A 136 -13.34 16.09 -0.30
N ILE A 137 -12.04 15.79 -0.44
CA ILE A 137 -11.34 14.71 0.26
C ILE A 137 -9.90 15.13 0.59
N PHE A 138 -9.34 14.56 1.64
CA PHE A 138 -7.91 14.58 1.93
C PHE A 138 -7.18 13.48 1.15
N GLN A 139 -7.82 12.31 1.04
CA GLN A 139 -7.24 11.11 0.43
C GLN A 139 -8.32 10.23 -0.20
N VAL A 140 -7.97 9.57 -1.29
CA VAL A 140 -8.71 8.44 -1.87
C VAL A 140 -7.73 7.36 -2.32
N VAL A 141 -8.11 6.11 -2.19
CA VAL A 141 -7.29 4.95 -2.54
C VAL A 141 -7.94 4.25 -3.72
N LEU A 142 -7.44 4.54 -4.93
CA LEU A 142 -7.88 3.89 -6.16
C LEU A 142 -7.18 2.54 -6.35
N ALA A 143 -7.88 1.61 -6.99
CA ALA A 143 -7.39 0.27 -7.28
C ALA A 143 -7.64 -0.11 -8.73
N ARG A 144 -6.95 -1.17 -9.17
CA ARG A 144 -7.19 -1.83 -10.45
C ARG A 144 -6.91 -3.31 -10.31
N ARG A 145 -7.68 -4.13 -11.02
CA ARG A 145 -7.62 -5.59 -10.96
C ARG A 145 -6.72 -6.14 -12.04
N TRP A 146 -5.96 -7.19 -11.72
CA TRP A 146 -5.28 -8.03 -12.71
C TRP A 146 -5.90 -9.43 -12.73
N ARG A 147 -5.99 -10.01 -13.92
CA ARG A 147 -6.38 -11.41 -14.12
C ARG A 147 -5.20 -12.18 -14.70
N VAL A 148 -4.97 -13.35 -14.10
CA VAL A 148 -3.98 -14.32 -14.58
C VAL A 148 -4.75 -15.59 -14.97
N PRO A 149 -4.97 -15.84 -16.28
CA PRO A 149 -5.72 -17.00 -16.76
C PRO A 149 -4.88 -18.27 -16.56
N ARG A 150 -4.90 -18.81 -15.34
CA ARG A 150 -4.09 -19.95 -14.93
C ARG A 150 -4.75 -20.72 -13.81
N ARG A 151 -4.85 -22.03 -14.03
CA ARG A 151 -5.30 -22.98 -13.02
C ARG A 151 -4.17 -23.29 -12.06
N ILE A 152 -4.36 -22.90 -10.80
CA ILE A 152 -3.44 -23.16 -9.69
C ILE A 152 -4.27 -23.74 -8.56
N GLU A 153 -3.74 -24.78 -7.90
CA GLU A 153 -4.31 -25.29 -6.66
C GLU A 153 -4.19 -24.23 -5.55
N PRO A 154 -5.28 -23.85 -4.86
CA PRO A 154 -5.25 -22.83 -3.80
C PRO A 154 -4.23 -23.10 -2.69
N LEU A 155 -4.07 -24.35 -2.24
CA LEU A 155 -3.09 -24.71 -1.21
C LEU A 155 -1.63 -24.50 -1.67
N ALA A 156 -1.30 -24.88 -2.91
CA ALA A 156 0.03 -24.60 -3.47
C ALA A 156 0.30 -23.09 -3.54
N LEU A 157 -0.71 -22.29 -3.91
CA LEU A 157 -0.61 -20.84 -3.93
C LEU A 157 -0.42 -20.27 -2.52
N TYR A 158 -1.17 -20.77 -1.53
CA TYR A 158 -1.03 -20.38 -0.13
C TYR A 158 0.38 -20.67 0.40
N ARG A 159 0.94 -21.84 0.11
CA ARG A 159 2.31 -22.21 0.49
C ARG A 159 3.33 -21.26 -0.13
N ALA A 160 3.19 -20.93 -1.42
CA ALA A 160 4.07 -20.00 -2.10
C ALA A 160 3.99 -18.58 -1.50
N VAL A 161 2.77 -18.08 -1.25
CA VAL A 161 2.56 -16.77 -0.62
C VAL A 161 3.14 -16.74 0.80
N ARG A 162 2.94 -17.79 1.60
CA ARG A 162 3.49 -17.93 2.95
C ARG A 162 5.02 -17.92 2.97
N MET A 163 5.66 -18.49 1.96
CA MET A 163 7.13 -18.48 1.82
C MET A 163 7.68 -17.10 1.46
N VAL A 164 6.98 -16.36 0.59
CA VAL A 164 7.48 -15.07 0.07
C VAL A 164 7.10 -13.89 0.98
N ASN A 165 5.90 -13.89 1.54
CA ASN A 165 5.35 -12.77 2.31
C ASN A 165 4.61 -13.25 3.57
N PRO A 166 5.28 -13.86 4.55
CA PRO A 166 4.65 -14.20 5.82
C PRO A 166 4.08 -12.94 6.48
N SER A 167 2.80 -12.97 6.86
CA SER A 167 2.08 -11.84 7.45
C SER A 167 1.28 -12.29 8.67
N PRO A 168 0.86 -11.38 9.57
CA PRO A 168 0.08 -11.74 10.75
C PRO A 168 -1.22 -12.49 10.42
N TYR A 169 -1.83 -12.19 9.28
CA TYR A 169 -3.04 -12.86 8.79
C TYR A 169 -2.75 -13.62 7.51
N MET A 170 -2.54 -14.94 7.66
CA MET A 170 -2.45 -15.87 6.54
C MET A 170 -3.80 -16.54 6.34
N VAL A 171 -4.33 -16.46 5.12
CA VAL A 171 -5.69 -16.92 4.79
C VAL A 171 -5.64 -17.92 3.63
N LEU A 172 -6.27 -19.07 3.84
CA LEU A 172 -6.76 -19.95 2.79
C LEU A 172 -8.23 -20.23 3.12
N LEU A 173 -9.14 -19.65 2.35
CA LEU A 173 -10.58 -19.90 2.44
C LEU A 173 -11.01 -20.57 1.15
N GLU A 174 -11.56 -21.77 1.21
CA GLU A 174 -12.03 -22.51 0.04
C GLU A 174 -13.53 -22.76 0.16
N SER A 175 -14.25 -22.38 -0.88
CA SER A 175 -15.65 -22.74 -1.10
C SER A 175 -15.79 -23.38 -2.48
N PRO A 176 -16.92 -24.05 -2.79
CA PRO A 176 -17.14 -24.63 -4.10
C PRO A 176 -17.01 -23.63 -5.26
N ASP A 177 -17.40 -22.37 -5.05
CA ASP A 177 -17.47 -21.35 -6.10
C ASP A 177 -16.23 -20.43 -6.15
N VAL A 178 -15.56 -20.25 -5.02
CA VAL A 178 -14.44 -19.30 -4.90
C VAL A 178 -13.47 -19.71 -3.79
N ALA A 179 -12.17 -19.48 -4.02
CA ALA A 179 -11.15 -19.55 -2.99
C ALA A 179 -10.41 -18.22 -2.82
N LEU A 180 -10.11 -17.85 -1.57
CA LEU A 180 -9.30 -16.68 -1.23
C LEU A 180 -7.96 -17.15 -0.64
N VAL A 181 -6.86 -16.67 -1.21
CA VAL A 181 -5.50 -16.92 -0.72
C VAL A 181 -4.85 -15.60 -0.38
N GLY A 182 -4.64 -15.31 0.90
CA GLY A 182 -4.21 -13.99 1.37
C GLY A 182 -3.06 -14.02 2.38
N ALA A 183 -2.29 -12.93 2.38
CA ALA A 183 -1.29 -12.61 3.39
C ALA A 183 -1.43 -11.14 3.79
N SER A 184 -2.46 -10.85 4.59
CA SER A 184 -2.80 -9.49 4.96
C SER A 184 -1.89 -8.99 6.09
N PRO A 185 -1.28 -7.80 5.93
CA PRO A 185 -0.44 -7.21 6.96
C PRO A 185 -1.25 -6.45 8.03
N GLU A 186 -2.52 -6.18 7.79
CA GLU A 186 -3.28 -5.15 8.51
C GLU A 186 -4.60 -5.70 9.06
N MET A 187 -4.78 -5.55 10.36
CA MET A 187 -6.02 -5.86 11.06
C MET A 187 -7.07 -4.80 10.75
N LEU A 188 -8.30 -5.21 10.46
CA LEU A 188 -9.41 -4.25 10.33
C LEU A 188 -9.94 -3.92 11.73
N VAL A 189 -10.50 -4.93 12.41
CA VAL A 189 -10.99 -4.81 13.78
C VAL A 189 -10.98 -6.17 14.45
N ARG A 190 -10.69 -6.15 15.75
CA ARG A 190 -10.84 -7.28 16.65
C ARG A 190 -11.74 -6.91 17.81
N LYS A 191 -12.56 -7.86 18.24
CA LYS A 191 -13.42 -7.79 19.42
C LYS A 191 -13.16 -9.01 20.29
N GLN A 192 -12.83 -8.79 21.56
CA GLN A 192 -12.66 -9.80 22.59
C GLN A 192 -13.46 -9.44 23.85
N GLY A 193 -14.48 -10.22 24.19
CA GLY A 193 -15.39 -9.92 25.30
C GLY A 193 -16.16 -8.61 25.07
N ARG A 194 -15.76 -7.52 25.71
CA ARG A 194 -16.25 -6.16 25.43
C ARG A 194 -15.18 -5.24 24.85
N HIS A 195 -13.95 -5.70 24.76
CA HIS A 195 -12.85 -4.93 24.22
C HIS A 195 -12.91 -4.93 22.69
N ILE A 196 -12.75 -3.77 22.07
CA ILE A 196 -12.63 -3.61 20.63
C ILE A 196 -11.35 -2.86 20.29
N GLU A 197 -10.66 -3.29 19.25
CA GLU A 197 -9.40 -2.69 18.82
C GLU A 197 -9.29 -2.63 17.29
N THR A 198 -8.61 -1.59 16.80
CA THR A 198 -8.10 -1.50 15.44
C THR A 198 -6.65 -1.03 15.49
N ARG A 199 -5.84 -1.40 14.49
CA ARG A 199 -4.41 -1.07 14.45
C ARG A 199 -4.08 -0.35 13.14
N PRO A 200 -4.25 0.98 13.07
CA PRO A 200 -3.87 1.74 11.91
C PRO A 200 -2.37 1.60 11.62
N ILE A 201 -2.06 1.30 10.36
CA ILE A 201 -0.68 1.21 9.86
C ILE A 201 -0.51 2.27 8.78
N ALA A 202 0.47 3.14 8.95
CA ALA A 202 0.85 4.13 7.94
C ALA A 202 2.34 4.41 8.04
N GLY A 203 2.97 4.91 6.99
CA GLY A 203 4.42 5.10 7.01
C GLY A 203 5.18 3.79 6.82
N THR A 204 6.13 3.81 5.89
CA THR A 204 6.96 2.64 5.59
C THR A 204 8.40 3.05 5.33
N ARG A 205 9.34 2.27 5.84
CA ARG A 205 10.73 2.26 5.40
C ARG A 205 11.19 0.82 5.13
N PRO A 206 12.14 0.60 4.20
CA PRO A 206 12.80 -0.70 4.08
C PRO A 206 13.58 -1.01 5.37
N ARG A 207 13.90 -2.28 5.60
CA ARG A 207 14.84 -2.64 6.67
C ARG A 207 16.26 -2.19 6.33
N GLY A 208 17.01 -1.78 7.36
CA GLY A 208 18.43 -1.44 7.25
C GLY A 208 19.30 -2.67 6.96
N MET A 209 20.47 -2.44 6.37
CA MET A 209 21.47 -3.51 6.16
C MET A 209 22.12 -3.97 7.48
N ASP A 210 22.09 -3.11 8.50
CA ASP A 210 22.61 -3.33 9.84
C ASP A 210 21.71 -2.66 10.90
N ALA A 211 21.98 -2.91 12.19
CA ALA A 211 21.18 -2.38 13.28
C ALA A 211 21.18 -0.84 13.35
N ASP A 212 22.32 -0.21 13.05
CA ASP A 212 22.44 1.25 13.07
C ASP A 212 21.68 1.90 11.90
N GLY A 213 21.71 1.28 10.72
CA GLY A 213 20.93 1.69 9.56
C GLY A 213 19.44 1.51 9.77
N ASP A 214 19.03 0.41 10.40
CA ASP A 214 17.62 0.15 10.75
C ASP A 214 17.11 1.22 11.73
N LYS A 215 17.92 1.55 12.75
CA LYS A 215 17.62 2.62 13.71
C LYS A 215 17.49 3.99 13.04
N ARG A 216 18.42 4.35 12.13
CA ARG A 216 18.35 5.62 11.37
C ARG A 216 17.08 5.72 10.52
N LEU A 217 16.67 4.62 9.88
CA LEU A 217 15.45 4.58 9.07
C LEU A 217 14.18 4.69 9.94
N ALA A 218 14.18 4.09 11.13
CA ALA A 218 13.10 4.24 12.09
C ALA A 218 12.99 5.69 12.60
N GLU A 219 14.11 6.32 12.95
CA GLU A 219 14.15 7.73 13.37
C GLU A 219 13.72 8.68 12.24
N ASP A 220 14.15 8.43 11.00
CA ASP A 220 13.69 9.16 9.82
C ASP A 220 12.18 9.05 9.61
N LEU A 221 11.62 7.84 9.73
CA LEU A 221 10.18 7.61 9.60
C LEU A 221 9.38 8.37 10.68
N LEU A 222 9.86 8.35 11.92
CA LEU A 222 9.23 9.08 13.04
C LEU A 222 9.38 10.60 12.94
N ALA A 223 10.40 11.08 12.22
CA ALA A 223 10.65 12.50 12.01
C ALA A 223 9.94 13.07 10.77
N ASP A 224 9.50 12.21 9.84
CA ASP A 224 8.88 12.62 8.58
C ASP A 224 7.50 13.30 8.85
N PRO A 225 7.38 14.62 8.65
CA PRO A 225 6.15 15.34 8.97
C PRO A 225 4.96 14.91 8.11
N LYS A 226 5.20 14.39 6.91
CA LYS A 226 4.15 13.91 6.00
C LYS A 226 3.59 12.58 6.52
N GLU A 227 4.46 11.61 6.78
CA GLU A 227 4.05 10.27 7.22
C GLU A 227 3.36 10.34 8.58
N ARG A 228 3.84 11.21 9.49
CA ARG A 228 3.16 11.49 10.75
C ARG A 228 1.76 12.05 10.54
N ALA A 229 1.58 13.04 9.65
CA ALA A 229 0.28 13.64 9.42
C ALA A 229 -0.74 12.64 8.86
N GLU A 230 -0.31 11.80 7.90
CA GLU A 230 -1.13 10.72 7.36
C GLU A 230 -1.50 9.69 8.44
N HIS A 231 -0.53 9.31 9.30
CA HIS A 231 -0.77 8.38 10.39
C HIS A 231 -1.74 8.95 11.44
N VAL A 232 -1.60 10.22 11.86
CA VAL A 232 -2.55 10.89 12.78
C VAL A 232 -3.96 10.86 12.21
N MET A 233 -4.11 11.18 10.92
CA MET A 233 -5.42 11.16 10.25
C MET A 233 -6.07 9.77 10.33
N LEU A 234 -5.31 8.69 10.11
CA LEU A 234 -5.83 7.32 10.21
C LEU A 234 -6.13 6.91 11.66
N VAL A 235 -5.34 7.36 12.63
CA VAL A 235 -5.64 7.18 14.05
C VAL A 235 -6.95 7.88 14.43
N ASP A 236 -7.14 9.12 13.99
CA ASP A 236 -8.37 9.86 14.24
C ASP A 236 -9.59 9.24 13.55
N LEU A 237 -9.41 8.69 12.35
CA LEU A 237 -10.45 7.91 11.69
C LEU A 237 -10.81 6.65 12.50
N GLY A 238 -9.80 5.90 12.97
CA GLY A 238 -10.03 4.73 13.83
C GLY A 238 -10.72 5.07 15.14
N ARG A 239 -10.39 6.23 15.74
CA ARG A 239 -11.07 6.76 16.94
C ARG A 239 -12.52 7.11 16.65
N ASN A 240 -12.79 7.74 15.50
CA ASN A 240 -14.15 8.07 15.08
C ASN A 240 -14.97 6.80 14.84
N ASP A 241 -14.41 5.84 14.12
CA ASP A 241 -15.03 4.56 13.79
C ASP A 241 -15.41 3.78 15.06
N LEU A 242 -14.45 3.49 15.95
CA LEU A 242 -14.74 2.80 17.21
C LEU A 242 -15.68 3.62 18.10
N GLY A 243 -15.55 4.96 18.09
CA GLY A 243 -16.40 5.86 18.86
C GLY A 243 -17.90 5.77 18.54
N ARG A 244 -18.28 5.28 17.34
CA ARG A 244 -19.69 5.06 16.97
C ARG A 244 -20.37 3.94 17.75
N VAL A 245 -19.59 2.97 18.25
CA VAL A 245 -20.08 1.76 18.90
C VAL A 245 -19.51 1.52 20.30
N ALA A 246 -18.54 2.35 20.72
CA ALA A 246 -17.92 2.26 22.03
C ALA A 246 -18.72 3.02 23.11
N VAL A 247 -18.50 2.65 24.37
CA VAL A 247 -18.93 3.43 25.54
C VAL A 247 -18.27 4.82 25.46
N PRO A 248 -19.03 5.92 25.59
CA PRO A 248 -18.47 7.27 25.58
C PRO A 248 -17.33 7.43 26.58
N GLY A 249 -16.19 7.95 26.12
CA GLY A 249 -14.99 8.14 26.94
C GLY A 249 -14.10 6.89 27.11
N SER A 250 -14.48 5.73 26.58
CA SER A 250 -13.64 4.52 26.64
C SER A 250 -12.58 4.44 25.54
N VAL A 251 -12.76 5.17 24.43
CA VAL A 251 -11.85 5.12 23.27
C VAL A 251 -10.53 5.79 23.61
N ARG A 252 -9.44 5.04 23.48
CA ARG A 252 -8.07 5.45 23.81
C ARG A 252 -7.08 4.99 22.75
N VAL A 253 -5.90 5.58 22.75
CA VAL A 253 -4.79 5.26 21.83
C VAL A 253 -3.56 4.89 22.68
N PRO A 254 -3.48 3.65 23.21
CA PRO A 254 -2.44 3.29 24.17
C PRO A 254 -1.06 3.14 23.52
N THR A 255 -1.01 2.70 22.26
CA THR A 255 0.19 2.74 21.43
C THR A 255 0.02 3.82 20.37
N PHE A 256 0.95 4.77 20.30
CA PHE A 256 0.89 5.88 19.35
C PHE A 256 2.23 6.08 18.64
N MET A 257 2.22 5.92 17.32
CA MET A 257 3.39 6.10 16.45
C MET A 257 4.61 5.28 16.87
N GLU A 258 4.41 4.01 17.19
CA GLU A 258 5.52 3.07 17.46
C GLU A 258 6.00 2.41 16.17
N ILE A 259 7.27 2.02 16.13
CA ILE A 259 7.86 1.35 14.97
C ILE A 259 7.77 -0.17 15.16
N GLU A 260 7.01 -0.82 14.29
CA GLU A 260 6.99 -2.28 14.18
C GLU A 260 7.87 -2.75 13.02
N HIS A 261 8.68 -3.78 13.29
CA HIS A 261 9.64 -4.34 12.34
C HIS A 261 9.09 -5.63 11.74
N TYR A 262 9.01 -5.67 10.41
CA TYR A 262 8.67 -6.86 9.63
C TYR A 262 9.91 -7.37 8.88
N SER A 263 9.78 -8.49 8.16
CA SER A 263 10.90 -9.15 7.49
C SER A 263 11.61 -8.26 6.45
N HIS A 264 10.89 -7.38 5.76
CA HIS A 264 11.44 -6.55 4.68
C HIS A 264 11.21 -5.06 4.84
N VAL A 265 10.29 -4.67 5.72
CA VAL A 265 9.91 -3.28 5.96
C VAL A 265 9.69 -3.03 7.45
N MET A 266 9.65 -1.76 7.85
CA MET A 266 9.13 -1.30 9.12
C MET A 266 7.95 -0.35 8.89
N HIS A 267 7.02 -0.32 9.83
CA HIS A 267 5.83 0.53 9.77
C HIS A 267 5.66 1.35 11.04
N MET A 268 5.06 2.53 10.91
CA MET A 268 4.54 3.27 12.04
C MET A 268 3.13 2.74 12.36
N VAL A 269 2.94 2.29 13.60
CA VAL A 269 1.73 1.61 14.06
C VAL A 269 1.20 2.32 15.29
N SER A 270 -0.11 2.43 15.36
CA SER A 270 -0.83 2.82 16.58
C SER A 270 -1.90 1.76 16.88
N SER A 271 -2.31 1.66 18.15
CA SER A 271 -3.52 0.93 18.52
C SER A 271 -4.60 1.93 18.90
N VAL A 272 -5.81 1.71 18.42
CA VAL A 272 -6.99 2.41 18.90
C VAL A 272 -7.90 1.37 19.52
N GLU A 273 -8.23 1.58 20.79
CA GLU A 273 -8.95 0.63 21.62
C GLU A 273 -10.18 1.29 22.23
N GLY A 274 -11.22 0.51 22.50
CA GLY A 274 -12.41 0.96 23.22
C GLY A 274 -13.13 -0.18 23.94
N GLU A 275 -14.16 0.18 24.69
CA GLU A 275 -15.09 -0.78 25.26
C GLU A 275 -16.43 -0.71 24.50
N LEU A 276 -16.91 -1.83 23.99
CA LEU A 276 -18.15 -1.94 23.23
C LEU A 276 -19.35 -1.50 24.08
N ALA A 277 -20.22 -0.64 23.52
CA ALA A 277 -21.40 -0.16 24.20
C ALA A 277 -22.42 -1.29 24.47
N THR A 278 -23.23 -1.11 25.50
CA THR A 278 -24.31 -2.05 25.81
C THR A 278 -25.32 -2.11 24.66
N GLY A 279 -25.73 -3.32 24.27
CA GLY A 279 -26.63 -3.54 23.14
C GLY A 279 -25.95 -3.52 21.77
N LYS A 280 -24.62 -3.47 21.73
CA LYS A 280 -23.79 -3.61 20.53
C LYS A 280 -23.11 -4.97 20.50
N ASP A 281 -22.86 -5.47 19.29
CA ASP A 281 -22.19 -6.75 19.06
C ASP A 281 -20.93 -6.65 18.18
N ALA A 282 -20.37 -7.80 17.81
CA ALA A 282 -19.17 -7.85 16.97
C ALA A 282 -19.41 -7.37 15.53
N LEU A 283 -20.62 -7.52 14.99
CA LEU A 283 -20.96 -7.03 13.65
C LEU A 283 -21.13 -5.52 13.65
N ASP A 284 -21.68 -4.93 14.73
CA ASP A 284 -21.64 -3.49 14.93
C ASP A 284 -20.20 -2.97 14.90
N ALA A 285 -19.26 -3.64 15.60
CA ALA A 285 -17.85 -3.27 15.61
C ALA A 285 -17.20 -3.39 14.22
N LEU A 286 -17.48 -4.48 13.50
CA LEU A 286 -17.05 -4.66 12.12
C LEU A 286 -17.54 -3.53 11.23
N LEU A 287 -18.85 -3.30 11.17
CA LEU A 287 -19.48 -2.31 10.28
C LEU A 287 -19.07 -0.87 10.62
N ALA A 288 -18.81 -0.57 11.90
CA ALA A 288 -18.30 0.73 12.31
C ALA A 288 -16.88 1.01 11.81
N CYS A 289 -16.03 -0.01 11.67
CA CYS A 289 -14.69 0.13 11.09
C CYS A 289 -14.65 -0.07 9.57
N PHE A 290 -15.70 -0.63 8.97
CA PHE A 290 -15.72 -1.05 7.58
C PHE A 290 -15.99 0.11 6.59
N PRO A 291 -15.43 0.07 5.36
CA PRO A 291 -14.10 -0.49 5.08
C PRO A 291 -13.01 0.36 5.76
N ALA A 292 -11.79 -0.18 5.86
CA ALA A 292 -10.68 0.56 6.42
C ALA A 292 -10.36 1.84 5.63
N GLY A 293 -9.94 2.89 6.33
CA GLY A 293 -9.50 4.16 5.72
C GLY A 293 -8.31 4.00 4.77
N THR A 294 -7.41 3.07 5.08
CA THR A 294 -6.19 2.74 4.30
C THR A 294 -6.49 2.15 2.93
N VAL A 295 -7.73 1.72 2.67
CA VAL A 295 -8.19 1.17 1.38
C VAL A 295 -9.38 1.93 0.79
N SER A 296 -9.85 2.98 1.44
CA SER A 296 -10.94 3.83 0.96
C SER A 296 -10.47 5.27 0.80
N GLY A 297 -10.35 6.01 1.91
CA GLY A 297 -9.88 7.38 1.96
C GLY A 297 -10.47 8.16 3.12
N ALA A 298 -10.32 9.49 3.08
CA ALA A 298 -10.80 10.40 4.10
C ALA A 298 -11.27 11.72 3.48
N PRO A 299 -12.49 12.23 3.80
CA PRO A 299 -13.57 11.57 4.55
C PRO A 299 -14.07 10.29 3.87
N LYS A 300 -14.37 9.24 4.67
CA LYS A 300 -14.59 7.87 4.18
C LYS A 300 -15.71 7.78 3.13
N ILE A 301 -16.90 8.30 3.41
CA ILE A 301 -18.05 8.21 2.51
C ILE A 301 -17.77 8.90 1.17
N ARG A 302 -17.26 10.13 1.21
CA ARG A 302 -16.97 10.89 0.00
C ARG A 302 -15.87 10.24 -0.85
N ALA A 303 -14.86 9.65 -0.22
CA ALA A 303 -13.84 8.89 -0.93
C ALA A 303 -14.42 7.65 -1.63
N MET A 304 -15.38 6.95 -1.02
CA MET A 304 -16.06 5.80 -1.62
C MET A 304 -16.95 6.19 -2.81
N GLU A 305 -17.65 7.33 -2.75
CA GLU A 305 -18.38 7.86 -3.90
C GLU A 305 -17.45 8.14 -5.08
N ILE A 306 -16.28 8.72 -4.83
CA ILE A 306 -15.27 8.98 -5.86
C ILE A 306 -14.68 7.66 -6.40
N ILE A 307 -14.52 6.63 -5.56
CA ILE A 307 -14.12 5.29 -6.00
C ILE A 307 -15.15 4.72 -6.96
N ASP A 308 -16.44 4.79 -6.61
CA ASP A 308 -17.55 4.33 -7.46
C ASP A 308 -17.57 5.05 -8.82
N ASP A 309 -17.22 6.34 -8.86
CA ASP A 309 -17.18 7.12 -10.10
C ASP A 309 -15.94 6.83 -10.97
N LEU A 310 -14.82 6.41 -10.36
CA LEU A 310 -13.52 6.30 -11.04
C LEU A 310 -13.08 4.86 -11.33
N GLU A 311 -13.56 3.87 -10.57
CA GLU A 311 -13.30 2.46 -10.80
C GLU A 311 -14.39 1.84 -11.69
N PRO A 312 -14.03 1.13 -12.77
CA PRO A 312 -15.02 0.61 -13.73
C PRO A 312 -15.78 -0.62 -13.23
N GLU A 313 -15.31 -1.25 -12.15
CA GLU A 313 -15.78 -2.53 -11.65
C GLU A 313 -15.89 -2.49 -10.12
N ALA A 314 -16.85 -3.23 -9.57
CA ALA A 314 -16.99 -3.40 -8.14
C ALA A 314 -15.78 -4.17 -7.57
N ARG A 315 -15.42 -3.88 -6.31
CA ARG A 315 -14.23 -4.45 -5.68
C ARG A 315 -14.38 -5.90 -5.23
N GLY A 316 -15.62 -6.36 -5.01
CA GLY A 316 -15.88 -7.71 -4.50
C GLY A 316 -15.17 -7.94 -3.16
N PRO A 317 -14.44 -9.05 -2.98
CA PRO A 317 -13.68 -9.32 -1.75
C PRO A 317 -12.57 -8.31 -1.45
N TYR A 318 -11.98 -7.67 -2.47
CA TYR A 318 -10.85 -6.77 -2.29
C TYR A 318 -11.21 -5.54 -1.44
N ALA A 319 -10.33 -5.13 -0.54
CA ALA A 319 -10.55 -4.03 0.40
C ALA A 319 -11.74 -4.24 1.36
N GLY A 320 -12.35 -5.42 1.35
CA GLY A 320 -13.27 -5.89 2.37
C GLY A 320 -12.52 -6.44 3.59
N ALA A 321 -13.09 -7.44 4.24
CA ALA A 321 -12.51 -8.11 5.41
C ALA A 321 -12.53 -9.64 5.29
N VAL A 322 -11.56 -10.30 5.90
CA VAL A 322 -11.53 -11.77 6.05
C VAL A 322 -11.21 -12.10 7.50
N GLY A 323 -11.88 -13.11 8.06
CA GLY A 323 -11.67 -13.49 9.45
C GLY A 323 -12.75 -14.42 9.99
N TYR A 324 -13.01 -14.31 11.29
CA TYR A 324 -14.02 -15.12 11.96
C TYR A 324 -14.94 -14.31 12.88
N LEU A 325 -16.12 -14.86 13.14
CA LEU A 325 -17.07 -14.50 14.19
C LEU A 325 -17.34 -15.76 15.03
N SER A 326 -16.85 -15.79 16.26
CA SER A 326 -16.98 -16.95 17.16
C SER A 326 -18.38 -17.09 17.73
N PHE A 327 -18.77 -18.31 18.13
CA PHE A 327 -19.96 -18.54 18.96
C PHE A 327 -19.89 -17.82 20.31
N SER A 328 -18.70 -17.46 20.82
CA SER A 328 -18.57 -16.57 22.00
C SER A 328 -19.01 -15.13 21.73
N GLY A 329 -19.27 -14.79 20.45
CA GLY A 329 -19.50 -13.44 19.98
C GLY A 329 -18.23 -12.63 19.78
N ASP A 330 -17.04 -13.23 19.87
CA ASP A 330 -15.76 -12.58 19.55
C ASP A 330 -15.50 -12.55 18.04
N LEU A 331 -14.70 -11.59 17.59
CA LEU A 331 -14.43 -11.40 16.17
C LEU A 331 -12.99 -10.97 15.96
N ASP A 332 -12.36 -11.49 14.91
CA ASP A 332 -11.05 -11.04 14.47
C ASP A 332 -11.02 -11.02 12.95
N THR A 333 -10.74 -9.85 12.37
CA THR A 333 -10.75 -9.65 10.93
C THR A 333 -9.55 -8.83 10.46
N CYS A 334 -9.00 -9.23 9.32
CA CYS A 334 -8.01 -8.47 8.60
C CYS A 334 -8.60 -7.84 7.35
N ILE A 335 -7.94 -6.81 6.84
CA ILE A 335 -8.33 -6.20 5.56
C ILE A 335 -7.98 -7.18 4.43
N ALA A 336 -8.89 -7.37 3.49
CA ALA A 336 -8.71 -8.25 2.32
C ALA A 336 -7.80 -7.61 1.26
N ILE A 337 -6.52 -7.42 1.60
CA ILE A 337 -5.45 -6.94 0.73
C ILE A 337 -4.31 -7.95 0.69
N ARG A 338 -3.50 -7.90 -0.38
CA ARG A 338 -2.53 -8.96 -0.71
C ARG A 338 -3.21 -10.34 -0.76
N THR A 339 -4.39 -10.35 -1.36
CA THR A 339 -5.26 -11.52 -1.48
C THR A 339 -5.50 -11.83 -2.96
N LEU A 340 -5.36 -13.10 -3.30
CA LEU A 340 -5.74 -13.67 -4.59
C LEU A 340 -7.15 -14.27 -4.46
N VAL A 341 -8.00 -14.04 -5.46
CA VAL A 341 -9.32 -14.66 -5.57
C VAL A 341 -9.26 -15.68 -6.70
N VAL A 342 -9.47 -16.95 -6.41
CA VAL A 342 -9.38 -18.07 -7.36
C VAL A 342 -10.78 -18.58 -7.66
N ARG A 343 -11.16 -18.64 -8.93
CA ARG A 343 -12.46 -19.16 -9.40
C ARG A 343 -12.28 -19.91 -10.70
N ASP A 344 -12.92 -21.08 -10.86
CA ASP A 344 -12.95 -21.87 -12.10
C ASP A 344 -11.57 -22.10 -12.76
N GLY A 345 -10.51 -22.10 -11.96
CA GLY A 345 -9.13 -22.23 -12.44
C GLY A 345 -8.52 -20.96 -13.03
N ASP A 346 -9.06 -19.77 -12.73
CA ASP A 346 -8.43 -18.48 -12.97
C ASP A 346 -8.11 -17.80 -11.63
N ALA A 347 -6.84 -17.43 -11.44
CA ALA A 347 -6.43 -16.64 -10.29
C ALA A 347 -6.53 -15.15 -10.62
N LEU A 348 -7.39 -14.44 -9.90
CA LEU A 348 -7.46 -12.98 -9.88
C LEU A 348 -6.43 -12.48 -8.86
N LEU A 349 -5.43 -11.75 -9.33
CA LEU A 349 -4.51 -11.03 -8.46
C LEU A 349 -5.10 -9.64 -8.20
N VAL A 350 -5.67 -9.43 -7.02
CA VAL A 350 -6.09 -8.10 -6.60
C VAL A 350 -5.00 -7.48 -5.73
N ARG A 351 -4.10 -6.77 -6.39
CA ARG A 351 -3.07 -5.99 -5.70
C ARG A 351 -3.59 -4.58 -5.48
N ALA A 352 -3.84 -4.22 -4.21
CA ALA A 352 -3.84 -2.83 -3.78
C ALA A 352 -2.47 -2.24 -4.12
N LEU A 353 -2.41 -1.36 -5.11
CA LEU A 353 -1.33 -0.40 -5.17
C LEU A 353 -1.85 0.83 -4.42
N PRO A 354 -1.32 1.18 -3.24
CA PRO A 354 -1.74 2.40 -2.58
C PRO A 354 -1.58 3.56 -3.57
N ALA A 355 -2.68 4.27 -3.80
CA ALA A 355 -2.79 5.31 -4.82
C ALA A 355 -2.95 6.69 -4.17
N GLY A 356 -2.03 7.06 -3.28
CA GLY A 356 -1.87 8.44 -2.82
C GLY A 356 -0.67 9.10 -3.51
N PRO A 357 -0.60 10.45 -3.57
CA PRO A 357 0.66 11.11 -3.89
C PRO A 357 1.69 10.83 -2.78
N ALA A 358 2.74 10.06 -3.09
CA ALA A 358 3.79 9.74 -2.11
C ALA A 358 4.79 10.89 -1.86
N CYS A 359 4.83 11.91 -2.72
CA CYS A 359 5.88 12.94 -2.70
C CYS A 359 5.34 14.32 -2.35
N HIS A 360 5.82 14.88 -1.22
CA HIS A 360 5.56 16.25 -0.76
C HIS A 360 6.13 17.35 -1.69
N ARG A 361 6.80 16.97 -2.80
CA ARG A 361 7.43 17.89 -3.76
C ARG A 361 6.62 18.10 -5.04
N GLY A 362 5.39 17.58 -5.11
CA GLY A 362 4.49 17.80 -6.25
C GLY A 362 4.78 16.96 -7.50
N THR A 363 5.66 15.96 -7.43
CA THR A 363 5.99 15.05 -8.57
C THR A 363 5.24 13.71 -8.49
N ARG A 364 5.26 12.94 -9.59
CA ARG A 364 4.46 11.71 -9.74
C ARG A 364 5.09 10.47 -9.11
N SER A 365 6.38 10.48 -8.73
CA SER A 365 7.02 9.47 -7.85
C SER A 365 8.33 9.99 -7.21
N CYS A 366 8.88 9.29 -6.22
CA CYS A 366 10.21 9.56 -5.64
C CYS A 366 11.39 9.22 -6.58
N PHE A 367 11.10 8.70 -7.78
CA PHE A 367 12.08 8.40 -8.82
C PHE A 367 11.96 9.37 -10.01
N GLU A 368 11.14 10.43 -9.89
CA GLU A 368 11.24 11.59 -10.76
C GLU A 368 12.28 12.58 -10.20
N PRO A 369 13.00 13.33 -11.06
CA PRO A 369 14.07 14.22 -10.63
C PRO A 369 13.60 15.25 -9.61
N ASN A 370 14.42 15.44 -8.58
CA ASN A 370 14.16 16.33 -7.45
C ASN A 370 14.18 17.82 -7.89
N PRO A 371 13.08 18.59 -7.78
CA PRO A 371 13.07 20.00 -8.19
C PRO A 371 13.97 20.91 -7.34
N ALA A 372 14.47 20.43 -6.19
CA ALA A 372 15.45 21.13 -5.36
C ALA A 372 16.92 20.84 -5.76
N ARG A 373 17.15 19.95 -6.73
CA ARG A 373 18.47 19.70 -7.35
C ARG A 373 18.37 20.02 -8.84
N LEU A 374 19.35 20.75 -9.35
CA LEU A 374 19.47 20.96 -10.79
C LEU A 374 19.99 19.65 -11.43
N GLU A 375 19.10 18.71 -11.68
CA GLU A 375 19.39 17.44 -12.34
C GLU A 375 19.39 17.66 -13.87
N LEU A 376 20.58 17.83 -14.44
CA LEU A 376 20.74 18.10 -15.89
C LEU A 376 20.48 16.87 -16.76
N GLY A 377 20.40 15.67 -16.18
CA GLY A 377 20.22 14.40 -16.91
C GLY A 377 18.95 14.34 -17.76
N TRP A 378 17.81 14.77 -17.21
CA TRP A 378 16.55 14.80 -17.97
C TRP A 378 16.65 15.74 -19.20
N LEU A 379 17.35 16.86 -19.05
CA LEU A 379 17.50 17.85 -20.10
C LEU A 379 18.48 17.33 -21.17
N ALA A 380 19.56 16.68 -20.76
CA ALA A 380 20.48 15.99 -21.66
C ALA A 380 19.77 14.89 -22.48
N GLU A 381 18.91 14.08 -21.86
CA GLU A 381 18.10 13.07 -22.56
C GLU A 381 17.13 13.70 -23.57
N VAL A 382 16.45 14.80 -23.18
CA VAL A 382 15.57 15.55 -24.09
C VAL A 382 16.37 16.13 -25.26
N LEU A 383 17.57 16.66 -25.03
CA LEU A 383 18.44 17.21 -26.07
C LEU A 383 18.95 16.11 -27.02
N ALA A 384 19.37 14.97 -26.49
CA ALA A 384 19.76 13.80 -27.27
C ALA A 384 18.60 13.28 -28.13
N SER A 385 17.38 13.22 -27.58
CA SER A 385 16.18 12.81 -28.34
C SER A 385 15.80 13.77 -29.47
N ARG A 386 16.25 15.03 -29.39
CA ARG A 386 16.03 16.07 -30.42
C ARG A 386 17.14 16.14 -31.45
N GLN A 387 18.23 15.39 -31.28
CA GLN A 387 19.27 15.24 -32.28
C GLN A 387 18.73 14.42 -33.45
N GLY A 388 18.62 15.05 -34.63
CA GLY A 388 17.97 14.44 -35.80
C GLY A 388 16.46 14.68 -35.90
N ALA A 389 15.86 15.43 -34.97
CA ALA A 389 14.50 15.95 -35.13
C ALA A 389 14.45 17.04 -36.22
N ASP A 390 13.25 17.30 -36.74
CA ASP A 390 13.04 18.29 -37.81
C ASP A 390 13.39 19.73 -37.33
N PRO A 391 14.36 20.40 -37.96
CA PRO A 391 14.69 21.79 -37.67
C PRO A 391 13.52 22.76 -37.88
N GLU A 392 12.55 22.50 -38.75
CA GLU A 392 11.45 23.44 -38.93
C GLU A 392 10.53 23.51 -37.68
N THR A 393 10.50 22.45 -36.89
CA THR A 393 9.61 22.33 -35.71
C THR A 393 10.34 22.33 -34.37
N SER A 394 11.64 22.05 -34.32
CA SER A 394 12.43 22.00 -33.08
C SER A 394 13.53 23.06 -33.04
N TYR A 395 13.44 23.98 -32.06
CA TYR A 395 14.47 25.00 -31.82
C TYR A 395 15.85 24.37 -31.57
N THR A 396 15.91 23.33 -30.74
CA THR A 396 17.14 22.59 -30.46
C THR A 396 17.75 22.00 -31.73
N ALA A 397 16.92 21.39 -32.59
CA ALA A 397 17.38 20.81 -33.84
C ALA A 397 17.88 21.87 -34.82
N ARG A 398 17.23 23.05 -34.91
CA ARG A 398 17.75 24.19 -35.68
C ARG A 398 19.11 24.62 -35.20
N LEU A 399 19.28 24.72 -33.89
CA LEU A 399 20.52 25.23 -33.33
C LEU A 399 21.68 24.24 -33.58
N LEU A 400 21.42 22.94 -33.42
CA LEU A 400 22.37 21.87 -33.77
C LEU A 400 22.69 21.84 -35.27
N ALA A 401 21.69 22.03 -36.13
CA ALA A 401 21.88 22.05 -37.59
C ALA A 401 22.72 23.25 -38.09
N ARG A 402 22.77 24.35 -37.31
CA ARG A 402 23.61 25.53 -37.61
C ARG A 402 25.07 25.36 -37.19
N GLY A 403 25.43 24.23 -36.58
CA GLY A 403 26.80 23.87 -36.23
C GLY A 403 27.30 24.43 -34.90
N VAL A 404 28.40 23.83 -34.42
CA VAL A 404 29.00 24.08 -33.09
C VAL A 404 29.36 25.54 -32.88
N GLU A 405 29.85 26.24 -33.90
CA GLU A 405 30.23 27.65 -33.84
C GLU A 405 29.05 28.55 -33.43
N ARG A 406 27.86 28.29 -34.00
CA ARG A 406 26.67 29.07 -33.70
C ARG A 406 26.11 28.76 -32.32
N VAL A 407 26.21 27.50 -31.88
CA VAL A 407 25.84 27.08 -30.51
C VAL A 407 26.77 27.74 -29.49
N ALA A 408 28.08 27.74 -29.74
CA ALA A 408 29.07 28.36 -28.86
C ALA A 408 28.90 29.88 -28.77
N GLN A 409 28.60 30.56 -29.89
CA GLN A 409 28.24 31.97 -29.89
C GLN A 409 27.05 32.24 -28.96
N LYS A 410 26.02 31.37 -29.01
CA LYS A 410 24.85 31.47 -28.14
C LYS A 410 25.20 31.33 -26.66
N VAL A 411 26.03 30.34 -26.29
CA VAL A 411 26.54 30.21 -24.90
C VAL A 411 27.25 31.49 -24.43
N GLY A 412 28.02 32.13 -25.31
CA GLY A 412 28.68 33.40 -25.02
C GLY A 412 27.72 34.56 -24.78
N GLU A 413 26.68 34.68 -25.61
CA GLU A 413 25.61 35.70 -25.46
C GLU A 413 24.90 35.55 -24.09
N GLU A 414 24.37 34.36 -23.79
CA GLU A 414 23.64 34.11 -22.54
C GLU A 414 24.56 34.24 -21.30
N GLY A 415 25.86 33.96 -21.45
CA GLY A 415 26.86 34.12 -20.40
C GLY A 415 27.08 35.57 -19.99
N VAL A 416 27.14 36.48 -20.99
CA VAL A 416 27.24 37.92 -20.76
C VAL A 416 25.93 38.46 -20.15
N GLU A 417 24.79 38.02 -20.67
CA GLU A 417 23.46 38.43 -20.18
C GLU A 417 23.24 37.99 -18.73
N THR A 418 23.62 36.76 -18.38
CA THR A 418 23.59 36.23 -17.01
C THR A 418 24.48 37.06 -16.07
N ALA A 419 25.70 37.41 -16.50
CA ALA A 419 26.64 38.19 -15.69
C ALA A 419 26.10 39.61 -15.43
N ILE A 420 25.53 40.26 -16.45
CA ILE A 420 24.91 41.59 -16.32
C ILE A 420 23.69 41.51 -15.38
N ALA A 421 22.81 40.53 -15.57
CA ALA A 421 21.65 40.32 -14.72
C ALA A 421 22.03 40.06 -13.25
N ALA A 422 23.15 39.37 -13.01
CA ALA A 422 23.66 39.10 -11.66
C ALA A 422 24.12 40.37 -10.96
N VAL A 423 24.89 41.24 -11.64
CA VAL A 423 25.35 42.53 -11.10
C VAL A 423 24.16 43.45 -10.79
N VAL A 424 23.18 43.51 -11.70
CA VAL A 424 21.97 44.33 -11.52
C VAL A 424 21.12 43.82 -10.35
N SER A 425 21.01 42.49 -10.20
CA SER A 425 20.26 41.85 -9.11
C SER A 425 20.93 42.06 -7.74
N ALA A 426 22.27 41.91 -7.67
CA ALA A 426 23.04 42.11 -6.45
C ALA A 426 22.98 43.57 -5.92
N GLY A 427 23.01 44.56 -6.83
CA GLY A 427 22.88 45.98 -6.45
C GLY A 427 21.49 46.38 -5.93
N ALA A 428 20.45 45.61 -6.25
CA ALA A 428 19.07 45.86 -5.81
C ALA A 428 18.76 45.24 -4.42
N ALA A 429 19.40 44.13 -4.06
CA ALA A 429 19.23 43.49 -2.75
C ALA A 429 19.65 44.39 -1.56
N ALA A 430 20.47 45.41 -1.81
CA ALA A 430 20.92 46.38 -0.81
C ALA A 430 19.91 47.51 -0.48
N ARG A 431 18.77 47.63 -1.20
CA ARG A 431 17.85 48.80 -1.09
C ARG A 431 16.46 48.50 -0.53
N GLY A 432 16.25 47.33 0.08
CA GLY A 432 15.02 46.99 0.82
C GLY A 432 14.07 46.03 0.09
N PRO A 433 13.11 45.41 0.81
CA PRO A 433 12.29 44.31 0.30
C PRO A 433 11.12 44.84 -0.54
N GLY A 434 11.25 44.81 -1.88
CA GLY A 434 10.14 45.11 -2.80
C GLY A 434 10.53 45.21 -4.29
N GLU A 435 11.71 45.76 -4.60
CA GLU A 435 12.19 45.90 -6.00
C GLU A 435 12.98 44.68 -6.53
N GLY A 436 13.22 43.67 -5.69
CA GLY A 436 14.13 42.56 -5.99
C GLY A 436 13.53 41.43 -6.84
N ASP A 437 12.21 41.23 -6.84
CA ASP A 437 11.60 40.01 -7.39
C ASP A 437 11.62 39.97 -8.93
N GLY A 438 11.43 41.10 -9.60
CA GLY A 438 11.52 41.19 -11.06
C GLY A 438 12.94 40.99 -11.59
N LYS A 439 13.94 41.55 -10.90
CA LYS A 439 15.36 41.42 -11.26
C LYS A 439 15.90 40.02 -10.96
N ARG A 440 15.41 39.38 -9.91
CA ARG A 440 15.70 37.98 -9.59
C ARG A 440 15.13 37.03 -10.66
N LYS A 441 13.90 37.29 -11.15
CA LYS A 441 13.31 36.52 -12.25
C LYS A 441 14.09 36.65 -13.56
N ALA A 442 14.56 37.85 -13.89
CA ALA A 442 15.43 38.06 -15.04
C ALA A 442 16.72 37.22 -14.93
N LEU A 443 17.41 37.29 -13.78
CA LEU A 443 18.61 36.47 -13.54
C LEU A 443 18.33 34.96 -13.65
N ILE A 444 17.19 34.48 -13.14
CA ILE A 444 16.81 33.07 -13.27
C ILE A 444 16.59 32.70 -14.75
N GLY A 445 15.99 33.58 -15.54
CA GLY A 445 15.79 33.40 -16.99
C GLY A 445 17.12 33.23 -17.71
N GLU A 446 17.99 34.23 -17.63
CA GLU A 446 19.30 34.22 -18.31
C GLU A 446 20.16 33.03 -17.87
N ALA A 447 20.19 32.72 -16.56
CA ALA A 447 20.94 31.58 -16.05
C ALA A 447 20.39 30.24 -16.58
N SER A 448 19.07 30.13 -16.76
CA SER A 448 18.44 28.93 -17.32
C SER A 448 18.78 28.77 -18.80
N ASP A 449 18.79 29.86 -19.57
CA ASP A 449 19.16 29.86 -20.98
C ASP A 449 20.65 29.55 -21.16
N LEU A 450 21.52 30.06 -20.29
CA LEU A 450 22.94 29.68 -20.27
C LEU A 450 23.14 28.18 -20.02
N ILE A 451 22.48 27.60 -19.00
CA ILE A 451 22.56 26.17 -18.70
C ILE A 451 22.06 25.33 -19.87
N TYR A 452 20.95 25.73 -20.48
CA TYR A 452 20.38 25.05 -21.64
C TYR A 452 21.35 25.06 -22.82
N HIS A 453 21.84 26.23 -23.24
CA HIS A 453 22.73 26.35 -24.39
C HIS A 453 24.08 25.67 -24.16
N LEU A 454 24.58 25.66 -22.91
CA LEU A 454 25.78 24.92 -22.54
C LEU A 454 25.59 23.41 -22.76
N LEU A 455 24.45 22.85 -22.33
CA LEU A 455 24.15 21.43 -22.58
C LEU A 455 23.99 21.12 -24.07
N VAL A 456 23.41 22.03 -24.86
CA VAL A 456 23.36 21.86 -26.33
C VAL A 456 24.77 21.83 -26.93
N LEU A 457 25.68 22.68 -26.45
CA LEU A 457 27.07 22.72 -26.90
C LEU A 457 27.77 21.39 -26.59
N LEU A 458 27.63 20.89 -25.36
CA LEU A 458 28.21 19.61 -24.94
C LEU A 458 27.72 18.46 -25.80
N GLN A 459 26.41 18.40 -26.07
CA GLN A 459 25.82 17.41 -26.98
C GLN A 459 26.39 17.55 -28.41
N ALA A 460 26.52 18.78 -28.92
CA ALA A 460 27.05 19.02 -30.26
C ALA A 460 28.53 18.62 -30.40
N THR A 461 29.29 18.68 -29.31
CA THR A 461 30.69 18.25 -29.23
C THR A 461 30.89 16.80 -28.79
N GLY A 462 29.81 16.10 -28.41
CA GLY A 462 29.85 14.70 -27.96
C GLY A 462 30.42 14.49 -26.56
N VAL A 463 30.41 15.51 -25.71
CA VAL A 463 30.87 15.42 -24.30
C VAL A 463 29.69 15.03 -23.42
N ASP A 464 29.82 13.93 -22.68
CA ASP A 464 28.77 13.49 -21.77
C ASP A 464 28.77 14.36 -20.49
N PRO A 465 27.60 14.89 -20.05
CA PRO A 465 27.49 15.58 -18.77
C PRO A 465 28.02 14.79 -17.55
N ALA A 466 28.05 13.45 -17.62
CA ALA A 466 28.69 12.60 -16.61
C ALA A 466 30.20 12.85 -16.51
N GLU A 467 30.89 13.08 -17.63
CA GLU A 467 32.33 13.38 -17.64
C GLU A 467 32.64 14.71 -16.94
N ILE A 468 31.76 15.71 -17.07
CA ILE A 468 31.88 16.99 -16.37
C ILE A 468 31.63 16.81 -14.87
N LYS A 469 30.63 16.00 -14.51
CA LYS A 469 30.35 15.67 -13.11
C LYS A 469 31.55 14.99 -12.46
N ASP A 470 32.16 14.02 -13.14
CA ASP A 470 33.34 13.31 -12.63
C ASP A 470 34.54 14.26 -12.48
N GLU A 471 34.73 15.17 -13.42
CA GLU A 471 35.76 16.21 -13.32
C GLU A 471 35.50 17.19 -12.16
N LEU A 472 34.25 17.57 -11.90
CA LEU A 472 33.88 18.40 -10.76
C LEU A 472 34.09 17.66 -9.42
N ILE A 473 33.70 16.39 -9.35
CA ILE A 473 33.94 15.51 -8.19
C ILE A 473 35.43 15.40 -7.90
N ARG A 474 36.24 15.19 -8.95
CA ARG A 474 37.70 15.13 -8.86
C ARG A 474 38.30 16.44 -8.35
N ARG A 475 37.83 17.60 -8.82
CA ARG A 475 38.29 18.93 -8.38
C ARG A 475 37.90 19.26 -6.93
N HIS A 476 36.80 18.71 -6.45
CA HIS A 476 36.29 18.99 -5.10
C HIS A 476 36.59 17.89 -4.07
N GLY A 477 37.39 16.88 -4.43
CA GLY A 477 38.01 15.95 -3.48
C GLY A 477 37.09 14.89 -2.86
N PHE A 478 35.96 14.57 -3.50
CA PHE A 478 35.12 13.44 -3.07
C PHE A 478 35.78 12.13 -3.50
N ALA A 479 36.52 11.49 -2.59
CA ALA A 479 37.14 10.19 -2.85
C ALA A 479 36.07 9.12 -3.13
N SER A 480 36.15 8.50 -4.29
CA SER A 480 35.37 7.34 -4.70
C SER A 480 35.78 6.12 -3.87
N THR A 481 34.94 5.69 -2.93
CA THR A 481 35.02 4.34 -2.37
C THR A 481 34.07 3.43 -3.14
N GLU A 482 34.55 2.86 -4.24
CA GLU A 482 34.10 1.55 -4.73
C GLU A 482 35.06 0.50 -4.17
N HIS A 483 34.56 -0.67 -3.78
CA HIS A 483 35.00 -2.01 -4.24
C HIS A 483 34.18 -3.12 -3.55
N SER A 484 33.58 -3.98 -4.37
CA SER A 484 32.87 -5.26 -4.13
C SER A 484 31.35 -5.24 -4.05
#